data_AF-A0A349XPA2-F1
#
_entry.id   AF-A0A349XPA2-F1
#
_cell.length_a   1.000
_cell.length_b   1.000
_cell.length_c   1.000
_cell.angle_alpha   90.00
_cell.angle_beta   90.00
_cell.angle_gamma   90.00
#
_symmetry.space_group_name_H-M   'P 1'
#
loop_
_entity.id
_entity.type
_entity.pdbx_description
1 polymer ?
#
loop_
_entity_poly.entity_id
_entity_poly.type
_entity_poly.pdbx_seq_one_letter_code
_entity_poly.pdbx_strand_id
1 'polypeptide(L)'
;MAMVTRFHVEMHTRSGSASYLTQFGSGMEWTSNGEDAFEYDDVEEADADALRYGGEVFEFKRHARPGEIVRPRFDRNPIVHGAVIGRLEAAE
;
A
#
# COMPACT_ATOMS: atom_id res chain seq x y z
N MET A 1 20.72 9.72 5.19
CA MET A 1 19.60 9.98 4.26
C MET A 1 18.33 10.03 5.08
N ALA A 2 17.43 10.98 4.82
CA ALA A 2 16.15 11.04 5.51
C ALA A 2 15.32 9.78 5.22
N MET A 3 14.54 9.33 6.19
CA MET A 3 13.52 8.31 5.98
C MET A 3 12.25 8.99 5.49
N VAL A 4 11.59 8.38 4.51
CA VAL A 4 10.28 8.79 4.01
C VAL A 4 9.29 7.67 4.29
N THR A 5 8.06 8.07 4.62
CA THR A 5 6.91 7.17 4.65
C THR A 5 6.28 7.15 3.26
N ARG A 6 6.02 5.95 2.76
CA ARG A 6 5.38 5.70 1.47
C ARG A 6 4.25 4.70 1.68
N PHE A 7 3.30 4.71 0.76
CA PHE A 7 2.21 3.74 0.75
C PHE A 7 2.21 2.98 -0.56
N HIS A 8 1.70 1.75 -0.55
CA HIS A 8 1.31 1.05 -1.76
C HIS A 8 -0.04 0.38 -1.51
N VAL A 9 -0.69 -0.04 -2.58
CA VAL A 9 -1.92 -0.82 -2.49
C VAL A 9 -1.58 -2.28 -2.81
N GLU A 10 -1.95 -3.19 -1.93
CA GLU A 10 -1.80 -4.63 -2.15
C GLU A 10 -3.13 -5.38 -1.96
N MET A 11 -3.23 -6.56 -2.55
CA MET A 11 -4.35 -7.48 -2.40
C MET A 11 -3.77 -8.85 -2.09
N HIS A 12 -4.25 -9.48 -1.02
CA HIS A 12 -3.85 -10.84 -0.67
C HIS A 12 -4.87 -11.82 -1.21
N THR A 13 -4.40 -12.76 -2.05
CA THR A 13 -5.23 -13.85 -2.54
C THR A 13 -5.46 -14.89 -1.44
N ARG A 14 -6.52 -15.70 -1.56
CA ARG A 14 -6.80 -16.81 -0.61
C ARG A 14 -5.66 -17.83 -0.47
N SER A 15 -4.76 -17.88 -1.45
CA SER A 15 -3.57 -18.74 -1.43
C SER A 15 -2.39 -18.13 -0.67
N GLY A 16 -2.51 -16.93 -0.11
CA GLY A 16 -1.44 -16.22 0.59
C GLY A 16 -0.47 -15.46 -0.33
N SER A 17 -0.73 -15.42 -1.64
CA SER A 17 0.05 -14.61 -2.58
C SER A 17 -0.43 -13.17 -2.56
N ALA A 18 0.51 -12.22 -2.46
CA ALA A 18 0.25 -10.79 -2.57
C ALA A 18 0.36 -10.34 -4.04
N SER A 19 -0.58 -9.48 -4.45
CA SER A 19 -0.54 -8.70 -5.68
C SER A 19 -0.51 -7.23 -5.30
N TYR A 20 0.27 -6.44 -6.02
CA TYR A 20 0.50 -5.02 -5.77
C TYR A 20 -0.08 -4.21 -6.92
N LEU A 21 -0.65 -3.06 -6.63
CA LEU A 21 -1.11 -2.14 -7.66
C LEU A 21 0.09 -1.42 -8.26
N THR A 22 0.20 -1.43 -9.58
CA THR A 22 1.24 -0.74 -10.36
C THR A 22 0.61 0.18 -11.40
N GLN A 23 1.31 1.25 -11.76
CA GLN A 23 0.90 2.12 -12.85
C GLN A 23 1.43 1.59 -14.17
N PHE A 24 0.53 1.25 -15.08
CA PHE A 24 0.88 0.82 -16.43
C PHE A 24 0.22 1.72 -17.48
N GLY A 25 1.04 2.47 -18.22
CA GLY A 25 0.58 3.46 -19.19
C GLY A 25 -0.27 4.55 -18.52
N SER A 26 -1.56 4.62 -18.91
CA SER A 26 -2.53 5.58 -18.37
C SER A 26 -3.46 4.97 -17.32
N GLY A 27 -3.24 3.73 -16.91
CA GLY A 27 -4.10 3.00 -15.98
C GLY A 27 -3.32 2.36 -14.83
N MET A 28 -4.07 1.68 -13.96
CA MET A 28 -3.52 0.85 -12.89
C MET A 28 -3.78 -0.62 -13.18
N GLU A 29 -2.80 -1.47 -12.89
CA GLU A 29 -2.85 -2.91 -13.06
C GLU A 29 -2.31 -3.63 -11.82
N TRP A 30 -2.67 -4.90 -11.66
CA TRP A 30 -2.15 -5.73 -10.57
C TRP A 30 -0.90 -6.48 -11.04
N THR A 31 0.16 -6.42 -10.25
CA THR A 31 1.42 -7.14 -10.47
C THR A 31 1.76 -8.01 -9.26
N SER A 32 2.34 -9.19 -9.47
CA SER A 32 2.86 -9.99 -8.37
C SER A 32 4.28 -9.57 -7.94
N ASN A 33 4.88 -8.61 -8.67
CA ASN A 33 6.22 -8.09 -8.36
C ASN A 33 6.13 -6.86 -7.46
N GLY A 34 6.45 -7.01 -6.17
CA GLY A 34 6.42 -5.90 -5.20
C GLY A 34 7.42 -4.78 -5.50
N GLU A 35 8.47 -5.05 -6.28
CA GLU A 35 9.41 -4.00 -6.70
C GLU A 35 8.82 -3.02 -7.72
N ASP A 36 7.77 -3.45 -8.43
CA ASP A 36 7.05 -2.64 -9.42
C ASP A 36 5.80 -1.96 -8.81
N ALA A 37 5.53 -2.20 -7.52
CA ALA A 37 4.41 -1.59 -6.83
C ALA A 37 4.47 -0.05 -6.91
N PHE A 38 3.33 0.57 -7.19
CA PHE A 38 3.24 2.02 -7.24
C PHE A 38 3.34 2.60 -5.82
N GLU A 39 4.24 3.57 -5.65
CA GLU A 39 4.52 4.18 -4.35
C GLU A 39 3.83 5.55 -4.22
N TYR A 40 2.86 5.64 -3.33
CA TYR A 40 2.15 6.86 -3.00
C TYR A 40 2.91 7.67 -1.94
N ASP A 41 2.90 9.00 -2.08
CA ASP A 41 3.35 9.93 -1.02
C ASP A 41 2.23 10.29 -0.04
N ASP A 42 0.99 10.20 -0.53
CA ASP A 42 -0.22 10.52 0.20
C ASP A 42 -1.07 9.27 0.48
N VAL A 43 -1.65 9.22 1.69
CA VAL A 43 -2.47 8.08 2.11
C VAL A 43 -3.89 8.15 1.55
N GLU A 44 -4.42 9.35 1.33
CA GLU A 44 -5.77 9.54 0.79
C GLU A 44 -5.84 9.11 -0.68
N GLU A 45 -4.78 9.37 -1.45
CA GLU A 45 -4.66 8.85 -2.82
C GLU A 45 -4.56 7.32 -2.84
N ALA A 46 -3.75 6.73 -1.95
CA ALA A 46 -3.63 5.29 -1.83
C ALA A 46 -4.96 4.64 -1.42
N ASP A 47 -5.69 5.25 -0.48
CA ASP A 47 -7.00 4.77 0.01
C ASP A 47 -8.06 4.84 -1.10
N ALA A 48 -8.08 5.92 -1.88
CA ALA A 48 -8.98 6.07 -3.01
C ALA A 48 -8.75 4.97 -4.07
N ASP A 49 -7.49 4.65 -4.38
CA ASP A 49 -7.16 3.55 -5.29
C ASP A 49 -7.45 2.17 -4.69
N ALA A 50 -7.16 1.96 -3.41
CA ALA A 50 -7.52 0.73 -2.71
C ALA A 50 -9.04 0.46 -2.76
N LEU A 51 -9.85 1.49 -2.49
CA LEU A 51 -11.30 1.41 -2.59
C LEU A 51 -11.77 1.15 -4.03
N ARG A 52 -11.12 1.78 -5.01
CA ARG A 52 -11.47 1.66 -6.43
C ARG A 52 -11.13 0.29 -7.02
N TYR A 53 -9.98 -0.26 -6.68
CA TYR A 53 -9.42 -1.48 -7.27
C TYR A 53 -9.61 -2.72 -6.39
N GLY A 54 -10.11 -2.56 -5.15
CA GLY A 54 -10.41 -3.64 -4.23
C GLY A 54 -9.19 -4.18 -3.48
N GLY A 55 -8.26 -3.30 -3.09
CA GLY A 55 -7.06 -3.64 -2.32
C GLY A 55 -7.05 -3.04 -0.91
N GLU A 56 -5.88 -3.10 -0.29
CA GLU A 56 -5.58 -2.57 1.04
C GLU A 56 -4.34 -1.68 0.96
N VAL A 57 -4.34 -0.57 1.70
CA VAL A 57 -3.20 0.35 1.76
C VAL A 57 -2.20 -0.15 2.79
N PHE A 58 -0.94 -0.27 2.37
CA PHE A 58 0.17 -0.64 3.23
C PHE A 58 1.17 0.50 3.38
N GLU A 59 1.51 0.85 4.62
CA GLU A 59 2.52 1.87 4.94
C GLU A 59 3.90 1.24 5.10
N PHE A 60 4.93 1.81 4.46
CA PHE A 60 6.31 1.42 4.69
C PHE A 60 7.24 2.62 4.72
N LYS A 61 8.43 2.41 5.31
CA LYS A 61 9.48 3.43 5.41
C LYS A 61 10.67 3.03 4.57
N ARG A 62 11.18 3.94 3.74
CA ARG A 62 12.44 3.75 3.01
C ARG A 62 13.32 4.99 3.05
N HIS A 63 14.58 4.83 2.66
CA HIS A 63 15.44 5.99 2.44
C HIS A 63 14.94 6.83 1.27
N ALA A 64 14.95 8.14 1.45
CA ALA A 64 14.65 9.10 0.38
C ALA A 64 15.62 8.88 -0.79
N ARG A 65 15.08 8.80 -2.01
CA ARG A 65 15.88 8.75 -3.23
C ARG A 65 16.54 10.11 -3.49
N PRO A 66 17.68 10.17 -4.20
CA PRO A 66 18.29 11.45 -4.58
C PRO A 66 17.29 12.32 -5.35
N GLY A 67 17.05 13.55 -4.88
CA GLY A 67 16.09 14.49 -5.49
C GLY A 67 14.64 14.35 -5.01
N GLU A 68 14.35 13.39 -4.13
CA GLU A 68 13.01 13.24 -3.56
C GLU A 68 12.76 14.32 -2.49
N ILE A 69 11.71 15.13 -2.69
CA ILE A 69 11.36 16.21 -1.77
C ILE A 69 10.72 15.59 -0.54
N VAL A 70 11.49 15.53 0.55
CA VAL A 70 11.00 15.08 1.86
C VAL A 70 10.18 16.20 2.47
N ARG A 71 8.85 16.12 2.29
CA ARG A 71 7.93 17.03 2.97
C ARG A 71 7.82 16.59 4.45
N PRO A 72 7.99 17.50 5.43
CA PRO A 72 7.75 17.16 6.82
C PRO A 72 6.27 16.82 6.99
N ARG A 73 5.97 15.53 7.20
CA ARG A 73 4.61 15.09 7.52
C ARG A 73 4.30 15.62 8.91
N PHE A 74 3.37 16.57 9.02
CA PHE A 74 2.76 16.89 10.31
C PHE A 74 1.95 15.66 10.70
N ASP A 75 2.49 14.83 11.60
CA ASP A 75 1.88 13.61 12.12
C ASP A 75 0.43 13.88 12.58
N ARG A 76 -0.52 13.69 11.66
CA ARG A 76 -1.94 13.67 11.97
C ARG A 76 -2.30 12.22 12.25
N ASN A 77 -1.92 11.77 13.43
CA ASN A 77 -2.41 10.61 14.18
C ASN A 77 -2.52 9.27 13.38
N PRO A 78 -1.75 8.22 13.72
CA PRO A 78 -1.94 6.90 13.12
C PRO A 78 -3.28 6.31 13.59
N ILE A 79 -4.36 6.56 12.85
CA ILE A 79 -5.65 5.90 13.03
C ILE A 79 -5.75 4.78 11.99
N VAL A 80 -5.29 3.61 12.40
CA VAL A 80 -5.86 2.25 12.21
C VAL A 80 -7.05 2.16 11.26
N HIS A 81 -7.08 1.20 10.33
CA HIS A 81 -8.18 0.23 10.11
C HIS A 81 -7.67 -0.94 9.24
N GLY A 82 -7.63 -2.15 9.80
CA GLY A 82 -7.19 -3.36 9.08
C GLY A 82 -6.88 -4.56 9.98
N ALA A 83 -7.51 -4.65 11.16
CA ALA A 83 -7.50 -5.88 11.95
C ALA A 83 -8.87 -6.54 11.82
N VAL A 84 -8.98 -7.56 10.97
CA VAL A 84 -10.04 -8.60 10.88
C VAL A 84 -9.59 -9.55 9.74
N ILE A 85 -9.37 -10.86 9.87
CA ILE A 85 -9.66 -11.88 10.87
C ILE A 85 -8.60 -13.00 10.69
N GLY A 86 -7.79 -13.24 11.71
CA GLY A 86 -7.36 -14.59 12.03
C GLY A 86 -8.38 -15.19 12.98
N ARG A 87 -9.29 -16.05 12.50
CA ARG A 87 -10.00 -17.03 13.33
C ARG A 87 -10.58 -18.19 12.49
N LEU A 88 -9.86 -19.30 12.62
CA LEU A 88 -10.29 -20.71 12.74
C LEU A 88 -11.36 -21.29 11.81
N GLU A 89 -10.88 -22.26 11.04
CA GLU A 89 -11.35 -23.64 10.85
C GLU A 89 -12.71 -24.10 11.41
N ALA A 90 -13.23 -25.06 10.64
CA ALA A 90 -14.15 -26.16 10.96
C ALA A 90 -15.65 -25.91 10.71
N ALA A 91 -16.08 -26.41 9.56
CA ALA A 91 -17.40 -26.94 9.31
C ALA A 91 -17.65 -28.19 10.17
N GLU A 92 -18.83 -28.29 10.79
CA GLU A 92 -19.80 -29.39 10.65
C GLU A 92 -21.15 -28.96 11.25
#